data_AF-M0E332-F1
#
_entry.id   AF-M0E332-F1
#
_cell.length_a   1.000
_cell.length_b   1.000
_cell.length_c   1.000
_cell.angle_alpha   90.00
_cell.angle_beta   90.00
_cell.angle_gamma   90.00
#
_symmetry.space_group_name_H-M   'P 1'
#
loop_
_entity.id
_entity.type
_entity.pdbx_description
1 polymer ?
#
loop_
_entity_poly.entity_id
_entity_poly.type
_entity_poly.pdbx_seq_one_letter_code
_entity_poly.pdbx_strand_id
1 'polypeptide(L)'
;MTDTLAEEYPEAAPYIQKAVDEHGEEWVLENYYKEIYPLKQVMSVPEKEELPFYDEAEHETMTEAERTEMYQAWGEYRENLRTGTKPGE
;
A
#
# COMPACT_ATOMS: atom_id res chain seq x y z
N MET A 1 -10.28 3.04 -18.28
CA MET A 1 -10.34 3.15 -16.80
C MET A 1 -8.97 3.44 -16.19
N THR A 2 -7.88 3.23 -16.93
CA THR A 2 -6.50 3.55 -16.55
C THR A 2 -6.07 4.98 -16.92
N ASP A 3 -6.77 5.64 -17.83
CA ASP A 3 -6.39 6.97 -18.33
C ASP A 3 -6.35 8.02 -17.21
N THR A 4 -7.38 8.09 -16.35
CA THR A 4 -7.42 9.02 -15.22
C THR A 4 -6.35 8.74 -14.18
N LEU A 5 -6.10 7.46 -13.87
CA LEU A 5 -5.06 7.08 -12.91
C LEU A 5 -3.65 7.42 -13.44
N ALA A 6 -3.39 7.20 -14.73
CA ALA A 6 -2.12 7.52 -15.36
C ALA A 6 -1.92 9.02 -15.56
N GLU A 7 -2.99 9.79 -15.70
CA GLU A 7 -2.95 11.26 -15.76
C GLU A 7 -2.63 11.89 -14.40
N GLU A 8 -3.27 11.41 -13.32
CA GLU A 8 -3.10 11.96 -11.97
C GLU A 8 -1.86 11.41 -11.25
N TYR A 9 -1.52 10.15 -11.54
CA TYR A 9 -0.42 9.42 -10.89
C TYR A 9 0.50 8.76 -11.92
N PRO A 10 1.15 9.53 -12.82
CA PRO A 10 1.95 8.99 -13.92
C PRO A 10 3.12 8.12 -13.46
N GLU A 11 3.67 8.37 -12.27
CA GLU A 11 4.77 7.58 -11.72
C GLU A 11 4.28 6.29 -11.06
N ALA A 12 3.15 6.30 -10.35
CA ALA A 12 2.63 5.13 -9.63
C ALA A 12 1.80 4.20 -10.53
N ALA A 13 1.09 4.74 -11.52
CA ALA A 13 0.26 3.98 -12.46
C ALA A 13 0.97 2.79 -13.12
N PRO A 14 2.22 2.88 -13.64
CA PRO A 14 2.90 1.72 -14.21
C PRO A 14 3.20 0.63 -13.17
N TYR A 15 3.45 0.97 -11.90
CA TYR A 15 3.67 -0.03 -10.85
C TYR A 15 2.37 -0.74 -10.47
N ILE A 16 1.27 0.01 -10.38
CA ILE A 16 -0.05 -0.54 -10.08
C ILE A 16 -0.51 -1.43 -11.23
N GLN A 17 -0.37 -0.97 -12.48
CA GLN A 17 -0.73 -1.77 -13.66
C GLN A 17 0.09 -3.06 -13.70
N LYS A 18 1.39 -3.00 -13.44
CA LYS A 18 2.22 -4.20 -13.38
C LYS A 18 1.73 -5.18 -12.30
N ALA A 19 1.38 -4.69 -11.12
CA ALA A 19 0.86 -5.54 -10.05
C ALA A 19 -0.48 -6.18 -10.41
N VAL A 20 -1.37 -5.44 -11.09
CA VAL A 20 -2.62 -5.97 -11.65
C VAL A 20 -2.33 -7.04 -12.70
N ASP A 21 -1.38 -6.81 -13.62
CA ASP A 21 -1.04 -7.76 -14.67
C ASP A 21 -0.42 -9.06 -14.11
N GLU A 22 0.35 -8.96 -13.02
CA GLU A 22 1.04 -10.10 -12.39
C GLU A 22 0.16 -10.88 -11.42
N HIS A 23 -0.75 -10.21 -10.69
CA HIS A 23 -1.48 -10.81 -9.56
C HIS A 23 -3.00 -10.62 -9.59
N GLY A 24 -3.51 -9.69 -10.38
CA GLY A 24 -4.93 -9.32 -10.44
C GLY A 24 -5.31 -8.18 -9.50
N GLU A 25 -6.47 -7.57 -9.77
CA GLU A 25 -6.97 -6.37 -9.08
C GLU A 25 -7.25 -6.63 -7.59
N GLU A 26 -7.89 -7.75 -7.26
CA GLU A 26 -8.22 -8.15 -5.88
C GLU A 26 -6.96 -8.24 -5.01
N TRP A 27 -5.91 -8.88 -5.54
CA TRP A 27 -4.62 -8.99 -4.86
C TRP A 27 -4.00 -7.61 -4.59
N VAL A 28 -4.13 -6.67 -5.53
CA VAL A 28 -3.63 -5.30 -5.36
C VAL A 28 -4.38 -4.60 -4.23
N LEU A 29 -5.70 -4.76 -4.12
CA LEU A 29 -6.47 -4.18 -3.03
C LEU A 29 -6.11 -4.77 -1.66
N GLU A 30 -5.89 -6.09 -1.59
CA GLU A 30 -5.49 -6.76 -0.35
C GLU A 30 -4.07 -6.36 0.11
N ASN A 31 -3.15 -6.20 -0.84
CA ASN A 31 -1.74 -5.94 -0.55
C ASN A 31 -1.36 -4.46 -0.70
N TYR A 32 -2.35 -3.60 -0.94
CA TYR A 32 -2.15 -2.20 -1.24
C TYR A 32 -1.24 -1.49 -0.23
N TYR A 33 -1.57 -1.61 1.06
CA TYR A 33 -0.82 -0.94 2.12
C TYR A 33 0.56 -1.53 2.37
N LYS A 34 0.84 -2.72 1.85
CA LYS A 34 2.12 -3.42 2.05
C LYS A 34 3.08 -3.21 0.88
N GLU A 35 2.57 -3.18 -0.35
CA GLU A 35 3.38 -3.18 -1.57
C GLU A 35 3.33 -1.84 -2.33
N ILE A 36 2.17 -1.17 -2.35
CA ILE A 36 1.96 0.04 -3.17
C ILE A 36 2.08 1.31 -2.33
N TYR A 37 1.33 1.41 -1.23
CA TYR A 37 1.32 2.59 -0.36
C TYR A 37 2.70 3.04 0.16
N PRO A 38 3.66 2.13 0.48
CA PRO A 38 5.01 2.55 0.88
C PRO A 38 5.74 3.40 -0.18
N LEU A 39 5.39 3.28 -1.46
CA LEU A 39 5.99 4.10 -2.53
C LEU A 39 5.67 5.59 -2.35
N LYS A 40 4.65 5.94 -1.58
CA LYS A 40 4.30 7.32 -1.20
C LYS A 40 5.44 8.10 -0.53
N GLN A 41 6.44 7.37 0.01
CA GLN A 41 7.65 7.98 0.58
C GLN A 41 8.54 8.67 -0.45
N VAL A 42 8.47 8.25 -1.72
CA VAL A 42 9.38 8.70 -2.79
C VAL A 42 8.66 9.22 -4.03
N MET A 43 7.36 8.97 -4.17
CA MET A 43 6.54 9.43 -5.30
C MET A 43 5.09 9.70 -4.86
N SER A 44 4.31 10.38 -5.70
CA SER A 44 2.86 10.48 -5.47
C SER A 44 2.21 9.14 -5.79
N VAL A 45 1.38 8.66 -4.87
CA VAL A 45 0.64 7.40 -4.99
C VAL A 45 -0.82 7.71 -4.68
N PRO A 46 -1.80 7.12 -5.39
CA PRO A 46 -3.21 7.25 -5.02
C PRO A 46 -3.45 6.77 -3.58
N GLU A 47 -4.62 7.02 -3.03
CA GLU A 47 -5.18 6.26 -1.92
C GLU A 47 -5.86 5.00 -2.49
N LYS A 48 -6.11 4.00 -1.63
CA LYS A 48 -6.75 2.74 -2.05
C LYS A 48 -8.13 3.00 -2.69
N GLU A 49 -8.83 4.01 -2.21
CA GLU A 49 -10.18 4.42 -2.66
C GLU A 49 -10.18 5.10 -4.04
N GLU A 50 -9.03 5.60 -4.48
CA GLU A 50 -8.87 6.25 -5.80
C GLU A 50 -8.57 5.24 -6.91
N LEU A 51 -8.41 3.95 -6.57
CA LEU A 51 -8.18 2.91 -7.56
C LEU A 51 -9.47 2.66 -8.37
N PRO A 52 -9.37 2.54 -9.71
CA PRO A 52 -10.55 2.43 -10.58
C PRO A 52 -11.34 1.13 -10.40
N PHE A 53 -10.76 0.13 -9.72
CA PHE A 53 -11.37 -1.15 -9.39
C PHE A 53 -11.69 -1.29 -7.89
N TYR A 54 -11.59 -0.21 -7.11
CA TYR A 54 -12.06 -0.19 -5.73
C TYR A 54 -13.58 -0.03 -5.68
N ASP A 55 -14.22 -0.79 -4.80
CA ASP A 55 -15.65 -0.72 -4.48
C ASP A 55 -15.83 -0.66 -2.95
N GLU A 56 -16.43 0.40 -2.44
CA GLU A 56 -16.62 0.61 -0.99
C GLU A 56 -17.53 -0.44 -0.32
N ALA A 57 -18.45 -1.06 -1.06
CA ALA A 57 -19.33 -2.10 -0.53
C ALA A 57 -18.63 -3.46 -0.41
N GLU A 58 -17.58 -3.68 -1.21
CA GLU A 58 -16.84 -4.95 -1.25
C GLU A 58 -15.48 -4.87 -0.56
N HIS A 59 -14.88 -3.69 -0.44
CA HIS A 59 -13.49 -3.51 -0.03
C HIS A 59 -13.35 -2.56 1.15
N GLU A 60 -12.60 -3.00 2.17
CA GLU A 60 -12.28 -2.18 3.33
C GLU A 60 -10.96 -1.40 3.13
N THR A 61 -10.88 -0.22 3.75
CA THR A 61 -9.68 0.61 3.82
C THR A 61 -9.19 0.69 5.26
N MET A 62 -7.87 0.63 5.44
CA MET A 62 -7.29 0.87 6.76
C MET A 62 -7.37 2.35 7.09
N THR A 63 -7.79 2.67 8.32
CA THR A 63 -7.74 4.04 8.83
C THR A 63 -6.30 4.54 8.95
N GLU A 64 -6.11 5.86 9.03
CA GLU A 64 -4.79 6.44 9.29
C GLU A 64 -4.15 5.93 10.59
N ALA A 65 -4.96 5.71 11.63
CA ALA A 65 -4.49 5.17 12.91
C ALA A 65 -3.98 3.74 12.76
N GLU A 66 -4.76 2.85 12.14
CA GLU A 66 -4.37 1.46 11.91
C GLU A 66 -3.13 1.35 11.01
N ARG A 67 -3.04 2.21 9.97
CA ARG A 67 -1.85 2.30 9.12
C ARG A 67 -0.63 2.70 9.94
N THR A 68 -0.76 3.71 10.79
CA THR A 68 0.33 4.19 11.65
C THR A 68 0.82 3.12 12.60
N GLU A 69 -0.11 2.43 13.27
CA GLU A 69 0.20 1.32 14.18
C GLU A 69 0.93 0.18 13.46
N MET A 70 0.47 -0.23 12.28
CA MET A 70 1.13 -1.24 11.46
C MET A 70 2.58 -0.86 11.13
N TYR A 71 2.82 0.37 10.69
CA TYR A 71 4.16 0.82 10.34
C TYR A 71 5.09 0.96 11.56
N GLN A 72 4.55 1.37 12.71
CA GLN A 72 5.30 1.39 13.97
C GLN A 72 5.73 -0.02 14.37
N ALA A 73 4.81 -0.98 14.34
CA ALA A 73 5.11 -2.37 14.65
C ALA A 73 6.19 -2.96 13.71
N TRP A 74 6.16 -2.62 12.42
CA TRP A 74 7.23 -2.99 11.48
C TRP A 74 8.56 -2.31 11.77
N GLY A 75 8.53 -1.03 12.16
CA GLY A 75 9.72 -0.30 12.60
C GLY A 75 10.36 -0.95 13.81
N GLU A 76 9.57 -1.26 14.83
CA GLU A 76 10.02 -1.95 16.04
C GLU A 76 10.57 -3.35 15.72
N TYR A 77 9.88 -4.11 14.86
CA TYR A 77 10.37 -5.41 14.41
C TYR A 77 11.74 -5.31 13.74
N ARG A 78 11.94 -4.32 12.85
CA ARG A 78 13.22 -4.09 12.18
C ARG A 78 14.32 -3.65 13.16
N GLU A 79 14.03 -2.78 14.12
CA GLU A 79 15.03 -2.35 15.10
C GLU A 79 15.42 -3.48 16.06
N ASN A 80 14.46 -4.32 16.44
CA ASN A 80 14.71 -5.55 17.22
C ASN A 80 15.66 -6.50 16.48
N LEU A 81 15.42 -6.75 15.19
CA LEU A 81 16.34 -7.53 14.35
C LEU A 81 17.73 -6.89 14.24
N ARG A 82 17.80 -5.57 14.15
CA ARG A 82 19.07 -4.82 14.02
C ARG A 82 19.90 -4.86 15.29
N THR A 83 19.26 -4.73 16.45
CA THR A 83 19.92 -4.64 17.76
C THR A 83 20.09 -6.00 18.43
N GLY A 84 19.42 -7.05 17.93
CA GLY A 84 19.38 -8.37 18.55
C GLY A 84 18.48 -8.45 19.78
N THR A 85 17.70 -7.40 20.06
CA THR A 85 16.74 -7.34 21.16
C THR A 85 15.43 -7.97 20.70
N LYS A 86 14.89 -8.94 21.44
CA LYS A 86 13.54 -9.45 21.14
C LYS A 86 12.50 -8.55 21.82
N PRO A 87 11.33 -8.31 21.20
CA PRO A 87 10.28 -7.56 21.85
C PRO A 87 9.80 -8.31 23.12
N GLY A 88 10.00 -7.69 24.28
CA GLY A 88 9.60 -8.23 25.59
C GLY A 88 10.72 -8.77 26.48
N GLU A 89 12.01 -8.65 26.08
CA GLU A 89 13.19 -8.98 26.91
C GLU A 89 13.97 -7.74 27.36
#